data_AF-A0A2T5HTK8-F1
#
_entry.id   AF-A0A2T5HTK8-F1
#
_cell.length_a   1.000
_cell.length_b   1.000
_cell.length_c   1.000
_cell.angle_alpha   90.00
_cell.angle_beta   90.00
_cell.angle_gamma   90.00
#
_symmetry.space_group_name_H-M   'P 1'
#
loop_
_entity.id
_entity.type
_entity.pdbx_description
1 polymer ?
#
loop_
_entity_poly.entity_id
_entity_poly.type
_entity_poly.pdbx_seq_one_letter_code
_entity_poly.pdbx_strand_id
1 'polypeptide(L)' 'MAQQRSKHELDEQIEANLRRVYQKTLEEEIPDRFLDLLEKLKEQDAHNEQ' A
#
# COMPACT_ATOMS: atom_id res chain seq x y z
N MET A 1 -2.52 -20.97 -28.77
CA MET A 1 -1.43 -21.37 -27.84
C MET A 1 -0.34 -20.31 -27.69
N ALA A 2 0.23 -19.73 -28.77
CA ALA A 2 1.28 -18.71 -28.66
C ALA A 2 0.81 -17.37 -28.05
N GLN A 3 -0.34 -16.85 -28.49
CA GLN A 3 -0.93 -15.59 -27.99
C GLN A 3 -1.17 -15.57 -26.47
N GLN A 4 -1.50 -16.74 -25.90
CA GLN A 4 -1.84 -16.88 -24.48
C GLN A 4 -0.59 -16.93 -23.60
N ARG A 5 0.54 -17.44 -24.13
CA ARG A 5 1.85 -17.36 -23.45
C ARG A 5 2.36 -15.93 -23.38
N SER A 6 2.29 -15.19 -24.49
CA SER A 6 2.73 -13.79 -24.52
C SER A 6 1.92 -12.89 -23.59
N LYS A 7 0.63 -13.19 -23.39
CA LYS A 7 -0.21 -12.48 -22.41
C LYS A 7 0.20 -12.82 -20.98
N HIS A 8 0.47 -14.10 -20.68
CA HIS A 8 0.96 -14.52 -19.37
C HIS A 8 2.31 -13.87 -19.02
N GLU A 9 3.26 -13.86 -19.95
CA GLU A 9 4.57 -13.22 -19.76
C GLU A 9 4.45 -11.71 -19.52
N LEU A 10 3.47 -11.05 -20.15
CA LEU A 10 3.19 -9.62 -19.91
C LEU A 10 2.57 -9.40 -18.53
N ASP A 11 1.60 -10.23 -18.13
CA ASP A 11 0.94 -10.14 -16.82
C ASP A 11 1.95 -10.36 -15.68
N GLU A 12 2.87 -11.33 -15.82
CA GLU A 12 3.96 -11.58 -14.85
C GLU A 12 4.92 -10.38 -14.73
N GLN A 13 5.25 -9.74 -15.85
CA GLN A 13 6.10 -8.54 -15.83
C GLN A 13 5.38 -7.35 -15.17
N ILE A 14 4.09 -7.17 -15.41
CA ILE A 14 3.29 -6.13 -14.76
C ILE A 14 3.27 -6.37 -13.25
N GLU A 15 3.02 -7.61 -12.82
CA GLU A 15 3.00 -7.98 -11.41
C GLU A 15 4.37 -7.73 -10.74
N ALA A 16 5.46 -8.15 -11.38
CA ALA A 16 6.81 -7.94 -10.86
C ALA A 16 7.13 -6.44 -10.69
N ASN A 17 6.74 -5.62 -11.66
CA ASN A 17 6.95 -4.17 -11.58
C ASN A 17 6.11 -3.52 -10.47
N LEU A 18 4.84 -3.90 -10.34
CA LEU A 18 3.97 -3.42 -9.25
C LEU A 18 4.55 -3.80 -7.89
N ARG A 19 4.92 -5.07 -7.68
CA ARG A 19 5.53 -5.55 -6.44
C ARG A 19 6.78 -4.75 -6.08
N ARG A 20 7.66 -4.48 -7.05
CA ARG A 20 8.88 -3.70 -6.85
C ARG A 20 8.61 -2.27 -6.40
N VAL A 21 7.61 -1.62 -7.00
CA VAL A 21 7.22 -0.25 -6.61
C VAL A 21 6.68 -0.23 -5.18
N TYR A 22 5.76 -1.14 -4.85
CA TYR A 22 5.18 -1.19 -3.51
C TYR A 22 6.18 -1.63 -2.44
N GLN A 23 7.13 -2.52 -2.75
CA GLN A 23 8.20 -2.90 -1.82
C GLN A 23 9.04 -1.69 -1.41
N LYS A 24 9.39 -0.82 -2.36
CA LYS A 24 10.13 0.41 -2.05
C LYS A 24 9.33 1.33 -1.15
N THR A 25 8.03 1.48 -1.41
CA THR A 25 7.14 2.30 -0.57
C THR A 25 6.93 1.72 0.83
N LEU A 26 7.04 0.40 1.01
CA LEU A 26 6.96 -0.24 2.33
C LEU A 26 8.21 0.00 3.19
N GLU A 27 9.37 0.26 2.57
CA GLU A 27 10.61 0.61 3.27
C GLU A 27 10.67 2.08 3.68
N GLU A 28 9.76 2.92 3.15
CA GLU A 28 9.66 4.33 3.50
C GLU A 28 8.93 4.52 4.84
N GLU A 29 9.42 5.45 5.67
CA GLU A 29 8.77 5.78 6.93
C GLU A 29 7.37 6.38 6.69
N ILE A 30 6.42 6.00 7.54
CA ILE A 30 5.05 6.53 7.48
C ILE A 30 5.11 8.03 7.83
N PRO A 31 4.58 8.93 6.97
CA PRO A 31 4.61 10.37 7.26
C PRO A 31 3.91 10.75 8.56
N ASP A 32 4.51 11.66 9.33
CA ASP A 32 4.04 12.12 10.66
C ASP A 32 2.57 12.53 10.68
N ARG A 33 2.10 13.22 9.64
CA ARG A 33 0.71 13.68 9.53
C ARG A 33 -0.34 12.56 9.67
N PHE A 34 0.02 11.32 9.30
CA PHE A 34 -0.87 10.17 9.42
C PHE A 34 -0.89 9.65 10.85
N LEU A 35 0.26 9.66 11.54
CA LEU A 35 0.36 9.34 12.96
C LEU A 35 -0.43 10.36 13.78
N ASP A 36 -0.28 11.66 13.48
CA ASP A 36 -1.04 12.74 14.11
C ASP A 36 -2.55 12.56 13.94
N LEU A 37 -2.99 12.11 12.76
CA LEU A 37 -4.40 11.87 12.49
C LEU A 37 -4.93 10.66 13.29
N LEU A 38 -4.13 9.59 13.38
CA LEU A 38 -4.48 8.42 14.20
C LEU A 38 -4.57 8.77 15.68
N GLU A 39 -3.69 9.64 16.18
CA GLU A 39 -3.75 10.13 17.55
C GLU A 39 -5.03 10.93 17.80
N LYS A 40 -5.34 11.89 16.93
CA LYS A 40 -6.60 12.67 17.01
C LYS A 40 -7.85 11.80 16.99
N LEU A 41 -7.87 10.75 16.18
CA LEU A 41 -8.99 9.82 16.13
C LEU A 41 -9.14 9.05 17.45
N LYS A 42 -8.04 8.57 18.04
CA LYS A 42 -8.06 7.89 19.34
C LYS A 42 -8.53 8.81 20.46
N GLU A 43 -8.09 10.07 20.47
CA GLU A 43 -8.54 11.07 21.44
C GLU A 43 -10.04 11.36 21.30
N GLN A 44 -10.53 11.45 20.06
CA GLN A 44 -11.94 11.68 19.78
C GLN A 44 -12.82 10.50 20.25
N ASP A 45 -12.38 9.26 19.99
CA ASP A 45 -13.08 8.06 20.48
C ASP A 45 -13.10 8.04 22.01
N ALA A 46 -11.96 8.29 22.66
CA ALA A 46 -11.87 8.33 24.12
C ALA A 46 -12.73 9.44 24.74
N HIS A 47 -12.88 10.59 24.07
CA HIS A 47 -13.76 11.66 24.52
C HIS A 47 -15.24 11.31 24.36
N ASN A 48 -15.60 10.61 23.27
CA ASN A 48 -16.98 10.17 23.02
C ASN A 48 -17.44 9.04 23.94
N GLU A 49 -16.52 8.32 24.58
CA GLU A 49 -16.80 7.29 25.58
C GLU A 49 -16.96 7.83 27.02
N GLN A 50 -16.83 9.16 27.24
CA GLN A 50 -17.08 9.84 28.52
C GLN A 50 -18.48 10.44 28.60
#